data_AF-A0A7C3C171-F1
#
_entry.id   AF-A0A7C3C171-F1
#
_cell.length_a   1.000
_cell.length_b   1.000
_cell.length_c   1.000
_cell.angle_alpha   90.00
_cell.angle_beta   90.00
_cell.angle_gamma   90.00
#
_symmetry.space_group_name_H-M   'P 1'
#
loop_
_entity.id
_entity.type
_entity.pdbx_description
1 polymer ?
#
loop_
_entity_poly.entity_id
_entity_poly.type
_entity_poly.pdbx_seq_one_letter_code
_entity_poly.pdbx_strand_id
1 'polypeptide(L)' 'VFSATLIPHTLKATTLGELKVGDPVNLEVDLLARYLERLREAR' A
#
# COMPACT_ATOMS: atom_id res chain seq x y z
N VAL A 1 1.22 4.48 -11.54
CA VAL A 1 2.11 3.35 -11.16
C VAL A 1 2.81 3.75 -9.87
N PHE A 2 2.82 2.89 -8.85
CA PHE A 2 3.55 3.11 -7.61
C PHE A 2 4.50 1.93 -7.36
N SER A 3 5.51 2.14 -6.52
CA SER A 3 6.47 1.10 -6.13
C SER A 3 6.74 1.19 -4.63
N ALA A 4 7.01 0.05 -4.00
CA ALA A 4 7.43 -0.03 -2.61
C ALA A 4 8.64 -0.96 -2.48
N THR A 5 9.51 -0.68 -1.51
CA THR A 5 10.66 -1.53 -1.19
C THR A 5 10.35 -2.37 0.03
N LEU A 6 10.61 -3.67 -0.03
CA LEU A 6 10.38 -4.60 1.06
C LEU A 6 11.71 -5.06 1.66
N ILE A 7 11.81 -5.00 2.99
CA ILE A 7 12.97 -5.53 3.72
C ILE A 7 12.83 -7.04 3.94
N PRO A 8 13.93 -7.78 4.20
CA PRO A 8 13.88 -9.23 4.37
C PRO A 8 12.94 -9.72 5.47
N HIS A 9 12.76 -8.95 6.55
CA HIS A 9 11.83 -9.32 7.62
C HIS A 9 10.38 -9.35 7.14
N THR A 10 9.94 -8.32 6.40
CA THR A 10 8.58 -8.23 5.86
C THR A 10 8.29 -9.36 4.88
N LEU A 11 9.25 -9.68 4.00
CA LEU A 11 9.12 -10.80 3.06
C LEU A 11 8.96 -12.16 3.76
N LYS A 12 9.58 -12.34 4.93
CA LYS A 12 9.48 -13.58 5.73
C LYS A 12 8.23 -13.64 6.60
N ALA A 13 7.73 -12.48 7.05
CA ALA A 13 6.63 -12.38 8.00
C ALA A 13 5.25 -12.23 7.33
N THR A 14 5.19 -12.11 6.01
CA THR A 14 3.95 -11.87 5.26
C THR A 14 3.91 -12.73 3.99
N THR A 15 2.77 -12.78 3.31
CA THR A 15 2.62 -13.50 2.03
C THR A 15 3.23 -12.74 0.84
N LEU A 16 3.75 -11.52 1.04
CA LEU A 16 4.26 -10.68 -0.05
C LEU A 16 5.47 -11.29 -0.76
N GLY A 17 6.25 -12.14 -0.07
CA GLY A 17 7.39 -12.84 -0.68
C GLY A 17 7.02 -13.98 -1.62
N GLU A 18 5.76 -14.40 -1.63
CA GLU A 18 5.26 -15.52 -2.44
C GLU A 18 4.52 -15.06 -3.71
N LEU A 19 4.19 -13.77 -3.77
CA LEU A 19 3.45 -13.16 -4.89
C LEU A 19 4.26 -13.21 -6.18
N LYS A 20 3.56 -13.47 -7.27
CA LYS A 20 4.05 -13.46 -8.65
C LYS A 20 3.46 -12.29 -9.40
N VAL A 21 4.09 -11.95 -10.53
CA VAL A 21 3.56 -10.92 -11.43
C VAL A 21 2.17 -11.32 -11.90
N GLY A 22 1.19 -10.44 -11.67
CA GLY A 22 -0.21 -10.66 -12.02
C GLY A 22 -1.09 -11.11 -10.84
N ASP A 23 -0.50 -11.48 -9.71
CA ASP A 23 -1.29 -11.86 -8.53
C ASP A 23 -2.05 -10.63 -7.98
N PRO A 24 -3.34 -10.80 -7.61
CA PRO A 24 -4.10 -9.72 -7.01
C PRO A 24 -3.60 -9.44 -5.59
N VAL A 25 -3.65 -8.17 -5.20
CA VAL A 25 -3.37 -7.73 -3.83
C VAL A 25 -4.48 -6.81 -3.36
N ASN A 26 -4.70 -6.80 -2.04
CA ASN A 26 -5.55 -5.79 -1.43
C ASN A 26 -4.78 -4.47 -1.37
N LEU A 27 -5.34 -3.42 -1.99
CA LEU A 27 -4.78 -2.08 -1.92
C LEU A 27 -5.66 -1.22 -1.02
N GLU A 28 -5.11 -0.82 0.13
CA GLU A 28 -5.76 0.09 1.06
C GLU A 28 -5.04 1.45 1.03
N VAL A 29 -5.81 2.52 0.88
CA VAL A 29 -5.28 3.89 0.91
C VAL A 29 -5.20 4.40 2.34
N ASP A 30 -4.19 5.23 2.61
CA ASP A 30 -4.03 5.83 3.93
C ASP A 30 -5.24 6.69 4.32
N LEU A 31 -5.80 6.41 5.49
CA LEU A 31 -6.98 7.07 6.02
C LEU A 31 -6.74 8.57 6.25
N LEU A 32 -5.59 8.94 6.80
CA LEU A 32 -5.23 10.33 7.07
C LEU A 32 -5.05 11.09 5.76
N ALA A 33 -4.40 10.49 4.76
CA ALA A 33 -4.27 11.11 3.44
C ALA A 33 -5.64 11.45 2.83
N ARG A 34 -6.60 10.52 2.92
CA ARG A 34 -7.98 10.75 2.46
C ARG A 34 -8.69 11.88 3.21
N TYR A 35 -8.50 11.98 4.52
CA TYR A 35 -9.09 13.09 5.30
C TYR A 35 -8.42 14.43 4.97
N LEU A 36 -7.10 14.44 4.78
CA LEU A 36 -6.36 15.64 4.41
C LEU A 36 -6.80 16.15 3.02
N GLU A 37 -7.02 15.28 2.05
CA GLU A 37 -7.58 15.69 0.75
C GLU A 37 -8.96 16.34 0.91
N ARG A 38 -9.88 15.72 1.65
CA ARG A 38 -11.22 16.31 1.89
C ARG A 38 -11.15 17.67 2.58
N LEU A 39 -10.25 17.85 3.55
CA LEU A 39 -10.04 19.14 4.21
C LEU A 39 -9.50 20.19 3.25
N ARG A 40 -8.69 19.80 2.26
CA ARG A 40 -8.19 20.71 1.22
C ARG A 40 -9.28 21.10 0.22
N GLU A 41 -10.22 20.21 -0.09
CA GLU A 41 -11.35 20.48 -1.00
C GLU A 41 -12.45 21.34 -0.37
N ALA A 42 -12.62 21.28 0.95
CA ALA A 42 -13.60 22.07 1.69
C ALA A 42 -13.17 23.54 1.91
N ARG A 43 -11.96 23.92 1.47
CA ARG A 43 -11.42 25.27 1.53
C ARG A 43 -11.51 25.94 0.17
#